data_AF-A0AAE1IA18-F1
#
_entry.id   AF-A0AAE1IA18-F1
#
_cell.length_a   1.000
_cell.length_b   1.000
_cell.length_c   1.000
_cell.angle_alpha   90.00
_cell.angle_beta   90.00
_cell.angle_gamma   90.00
#
_symmetry.space_group_name_H-M   'P 1'
#
loop_
_entity.id
_entity.type
_entity.pdbx_description
1 polymer ?
#
loop_
_entity_poly.entity_id
_entity_poly.type
_entity_poly.pdbx_seq_one_letter_code
_entity_poly.pdbx_strand_id
1 'polypeptide(L)'
;MQTHAFEVKAVELAQKFQQVGCLSDIDEAIKIMEYAISKADDVMMPHMLDHLGAMLGMRFDQTRSMCDLNRAISIATIAVNLTAHDDLSRPQHLLNLGHSLGRREVG
;
A
#
# COMPACT_ATOMS: atom_id res chain seq x y z
N MET A 1 -6.46 -10.07 16.09
CA MET A 1 -5.74 -9.22 17.05
C MET A 1 -4.29 -8.91 16.63
N GLN A 2 -3.47 -9.91 16.24
CA GLN A 2 -2.07 -9.66 15.86
C GLN A 2 -1.90 -8.92 14.51
N THR A 3 -2.67 -9.27 13.47
CA THR A 3 -2.61 -8.66 12.14
C THR A 3 -2.93 -7.16 12.14
N HIS A 4 -3.96 -6.76 12.88
CA HIS A 4 -4.33 -5.35 13.04
C HIS A 4 -3.22 -4.52 13.72
N ALA A 5 -2.52 -5.07 14.70
CA ALA A 5 -1.41 -4.36 15.35
C ALA A 5 -0.24 -4.12 14.38
N PHE A 6 0.06 -5.08 13.49
CA PHE A 6 1.07 -4.90 12.45
C PHE A 6 0.65 -3.85 11.42
N GLU A 7 -0.61 -3.88 10.99
CA GLU A 7 -1.16 -2.88 10.09
C GLU A 7 -1.02 -1.46 10.66
N VAL A 8 -1.49 -1.24 11.90
CA VAL A 8 -1.40 0.07 12.56
C VAL A 8 0.05 0.55 12.63
N LYS A 9 0.97 -0.31 13.06
CA LYS A 9 2.39 0.04 13.15
C LYS A 9 2.98 0.42 11.78
N ALA A 10 2.62 -0.31 10.73
CA ALA A 10 3.09 0.01 9.38
C ALA A 10 2.54 1.34 8.89
N VAL A 11 1.26 1.65 9.16
CA VAL A 11 0.65 2.93 8.82
C VAL A 11 1.31 4.09 9.56
N GLU A 12 1.60 3.95 10.86
CA GLU A 12 2.31 4.96 11.66
C GLU A 12 3.70 5.27 11.09
N LEU A 13 4.46 4.24 10.70
CA LEU A 13 5.77 4.42 10.06
C LEU A 13 5.66 5.11 8.71
N ALA A 14 4.66 4.77 7.90
CA ALA A 14 4.43 5.44 6.62
C ALA A 14 4.04 6.92 6.80
N GLN A 15 3.22 7.25 7.81
CA GLN A 15 2.89 8.63 8.15
C GLN A 15 4.13 9.41 8.63
N LYS A 16 4.96 8.79 9.47
CA LYS A 16 6.24 9.38 9.91
C LYS A 16 7.17 9.62 8.73
N PHE A 17 7.24 8.69 7.78
CA PHE A 17 7.98 8.90 6.54
C PHE A 17 7.47 10.11 5.75
N GLN A 18 6.15 10.30 5.62
CA GLN A 18 5.60 11.48 4.93
C GLN A 18 6.00 12.79 5.62
N GLN A 19 6.16 12.79 6.94
CA GLN A 19 6.55 13.98 7.72
C GLN A 19 8.06 14.26 7.66
N VAL A 20 8.89 13.22 7.74
CA VAL A 20 10.34 13.34 7.98
C VAL A 20 11.18 12.98 6.74
N GLY A 21 10.62 12.20 5.80
CA GLY A 21 11.30 11.76 4.58
C GLY A 21 12.33 10.64 4.78
N CYS A 22 12.33 9.98 5.95
CA CYS A 22 13.33 8.97 6.27
C CYS A 22 13.05 7.63 5.57
N LEU A 23 13.84 7.28 4.54
CA LEU A 23 13.62 6.05 3.75
C LEU A 23 13.56 4.76 4.58
N SER A 24 14.24 4.69 5.72
CA SER A 24 14.15 3.52 6.59
C SER A 24 12.77 3.34 7.22
N ASP A 25 12.02 4.43 7.46
CA ASP A 25 10.66 4.36 8.00
C ASP A 25 9.71 3.71 6.98
N ILE A 26 9.79 4.09 5.69
CA ILE A 26 8.94 3.48 4.64
C ILE A 26 9.37 2.05 4.30
N ASP A 27 10.68 1.76 4.31
CA ASP A 27 11.19 0.39 4.10
C ASP A 27 10.68 -0.55 5.20
N GLU A 28 10.68 -0.10 6.45
CA GLU A 28 10.17 -0.89 7.58
C GLU A 28 8.65 -1.03 7.54
N ALA A 29 7.92 0.03 7.18
CA ALA A 29 6.47 -0.03 6.99
C ALA A 29 6.08 -1.11 5.97
N ILE A 30 6.78 -1.15 4.82
CA ILE A 30 6.55 -2.14 3.77
C ILE A 30 6.77 -3.56 4.29
N LYS A 31 7.89 -3.83 4.98
CA LYS A 31 8.21 -5.16 5.53
C LYS A 31 7.15 -5.63 6.53
N ILE A 32 6.72 -4.73 7.42
CA ILE A 32 5.70 -5.06 8.42
C ILE A 32 4.36 -5.35 7.74
N MET A 33 3.98 -4.57 6.73
CA MET A 33 2.74 -4.79 5.99
C MET A 33 2.77 -6.09 5.19
N GLU A 34 3.88 -6.42 4.53
CA GLU A 34 4.06 -7.72 3.84
C GLU A 34 3.94 -8.89 4.81
N TYR A 35 4.55 -8.77 6.00
CA TYR A 35 4.40 -9.77 7.05
C TYR A 35 2.94 -9.88 7.53
N ALA A 36 2.25 -8.75 7.73
CA ALA A 36 0.85 -8.74 8.13
C ALA A 36 -0.05 -9.47 7.11
N ILE A 37 0.13 -9.18 5.82
CA ILE A 37 -0.57 -9.84 4.71
C ILE A 37 -0.33 -11.35 4.72
N SER A 38 0.91 -11.80 4.99
CA SER A 38 1.22 -13.23 5.09
C SER A 38 0.48 -13.98 6.21
N LYS A 39 -0.14 -13.23 7.14
CA LYS A 39 -0.91 -13.74 8.28
C LYS A 39 -2.39 -13.36 8.22
N ALA A 40 -2.81 -12.58 7.22
CA ALA A 40 -4.17 -12.08 7.10
C ALA A 40 -5.13 -13.17 6.60
N ASP A 41 -6.39 -13.04 6.99
CA ASP A 41 -7.51 -13.73 6.35
C ASP A 41 -8.03 -12.93 5.15
N ASP A 42 -8.90 -13.54 4.36
CA ASP A 42 -9.42 -12.95 3.11
C ASP A 42 -10.21 -11.65 3.36
N VAL A 43 -10.77 -11.46 4.56
CA VAL A 43 -11.59 -10.28 4.90
C VAL A 43 -10.72 -9.03 5.04
N MET A 44 -9.57 -9.14 5.69
CA MET A 44 -8.68 -7.98 5.91
C MET A 44 -7.71 -7.74 4.75
N MET A 45 -7.55 -8.73 3.87
CA MET A 45 -6.54 -8.71 2.80
C MET A 45 -6.66 -7.51 1.86
N PRO A 46 -7.84 -7.09 1.37
CA PRO A 46 -7.94 -5.95 0.44
C PRO A 46 -7.43 -4.64 1.04
N HIS A 47 -7.75 -4.37 2.30
CA HIS A 47 -7.29 -3.17 3.02
C HIS A 47 -5.77 -3.16 3.21
N MET A 48 -5.18 -4.29 3.58
CA MET A 48 -3.72 -4.38 3.76
C MET A 48 -2.97 -4.26 2.43
N LEU A 49 -3.51 -4.84 1.35
CA LEU A 49 -2.96 -4.68 0.00
C LEU A 49 -3.02 -3.22 -0.45
N ASP A 50 -4.11 -2.52 -0.21
CA ASP A 50 -4.24 -1.09 -0.52
C ASP A 50 -3.18 -0.24 0.19
N HIS A 51 -3.00 -0.45 1.50
CA HIS A 51 -1.93 0.21 2.26
C HIS A 51 -0.55 -0.10 1.72
N LEU A 52 -0.25 -1.37 1.38
CA LEU A 52 1.03 -1.75 0.79
C LEU A 52 1.27 -1.07 -0.58
N GLY A 53 0.23 -0.99 -1.41
CA GLY A 53 0.28 -0.27 -2.69
C GLY A 53 0.62 1.21 -2.50
N ALA A 54 -0.04 1.86 -1.54
CA ALA A 54 0.23 3.26 -1.20
C ALA A 54 1.68 3.47 -0.70
N MET A 55 2.19 2.57 0.17
CA MET A 55 3.56 2.64 0.69
C MET A 55 4.62 2.50 -0.40
N LEU A 56 4.42 1.57 -1.34
CA LEU A 56 5.30 1.41 -2.50
C LEU A 56 5.28 2.64 -3.42
N GLY A 57 4.11 3.25 -3.62
CA GLY A 57 3.97 4.51 -4.35
C GLY A 57 4.71 5.68 -3.67
N MET A 58 4.59 5.80 -2.35
CA MET A 58 5.33 6.79 -1.56
C MET A 58 6.85 6.61 -1.66
N ARG A 59 7.31 5.36 -1.65
CA ARG A 59 8.73 5.04 -1.84
C ARG A 59 9.20 5.38 -3.26
N PHE A 60 8.40 5.06 -4.28
CA PHE A 60 8.68 5.45 -5.66
C PHE A 60 8.84 6.97 -5.81
N ASP A 61 8.00 7.77 -5.16
CA ASP A 61 8.08 9.24 -5.27
C ASP A 61 9.46 9.78 -4.84
N GLN A 62 10.15 9.09 -3.91
CA GLN A 62 11.51 9.42 -3.48
C GLN A 62 12.60 8.74 -4.30
N THR A 63 12.46 7.43 -4.60
CA THR A 63 13.54 6.62 -5.19
C THR A 63 13.50 6.58 -6.71
N ARG A 64 12.35 6.92 -7.32
CA ARG A 64 12.02 6.72 -8.74
C ARG A 64 12.21 5.27 -9.21
N SER A 65 12.12 4.32 -8.29
CA SER A 65 12.23 2.89 -8.58
C SER A 65 11.00 2.38 -9.33
N MET A 66 11.13 2.14 -10.64
CA MET A 66 10.05 1.57 -11.44
C MET A 66 9.61 0.18 -10.95
N CYS A 67 10.47 -0.54 -10.26
CA CYS A 67 10.11 -1.80 -9.59
C CYS A 67 9.05 -1.56 -8.51
N ASP A 68 9.23 -0.53 -7.69
CA ASP A 68 8.26 -0.18 -6.64
C ASP A 68 6.93 0.29 -7.26
N LEU A 69 6.99 1.10 -8.31
CA LEU A 69 5.79 1.57 -9.01
C LEU A 69 4.99 0.44 -9.65
N ASN A 70 5.65 -0.45 -10.39
CA ASN A 70 5.01 -1.59 -11.02
C ASN A 70 4.38 -2.51 -9.97
N ARG A 71 5.04 -2.68 -8.83
CA ARG A 71 4.53 -3.46 -7.72
C ARG A 71 3.33 -2.79 -7.05
N ALA A 72 3.36 -1.47 -6.87
CA ALA A 72 2.23 -0.69 -6.35
C ALA A 72 0.98 -0.88 -7.23
N ILE A 73 1.13 -0.77 -8.56
CA ILE A 73 0.03 -0.96 -9.52
C ILE A 73 -0.52 -2.38 -9.44
N SER A 74 0.36 -3.40 -9.43
CA SER A 74 -0.05 -4.80 -9.35
C SER A 74 -0.86 -5.07 -8.08
N ILE A 75 -0.37 -4.63 -6.93
CA ILE A 75 -1.01 -4.85 -5.63
C ILE A 75 -2.33 -4.08 -5.53
N ALA A 76 -2.38 -2.81 -5.94
CA ALA A 76 -3.62 -2.04 -5.95
C ALA A 76 -4.68 -2.65 -6.89
N THR A 77 -4.26 -3.24 -8.01
CA THR A 77 -5.15 -3.98 -8.91
C THR A 77 -5.74 -5.22 -8.24
N ILE A 78 -4.93 -5.97 -7.47
CA ILE A 78 -5.42 -7.12 -6.70
C ILE A 78 -6.43 -6.65 -5.64
N ALA A 79 -6.16 -5.59 -4.89
CA ALA A 79 -7.09 -5.05 -3.90
C ALA A 79 -8.45 -4.70 -4.55
N VAL A 80 -8.45 -3.99 -5.68
CA VAL A 80 -9.67 -3.68 -6.43
C VAL A 80 -10.42 -4.93 -6.90
N ASN A 81 -9.71 -5.98 -7.30
CA ASN A 81 -10.34 -7.22 -7.77
C ASN A 81 -10.92 -8.07 -6.64
N LEU A 82 -10.38 -7.97 -5.43
CA LEU A 82 -10.88 -8.69 -4.26
C LEU A 82 -12.06 -7.99 -3.57
N THR A 83 -12.18 -6.68 -3.73
CA THR A 83 -13.27 -5.90 -3.15
C THR A 83 -14.52 -5.94 -4.01
N ALA A 84 -15.69 -6.24 -3.43
CA ALA A 84 -16.96 -6.27 -4.16
C ALA A 84 -17.34 -4.89 -4.75
N HIS A 85 -18.13 -4.89 -5.83
CA HIS A 85 -18.48 -3.66 -6.55
C HIS A 85 -19.26 -2.63 -5.72
N ASP A 86 -20.09 -3.09 -4.79
CA ASP A 86 -20.94 -2.33 -3.89
C ASP A 86 -20.30 -2.06 -2.52
N ASP A 87 -19.07 -2.54 -2.30
CA ASP A 87 -18.33 -2.31 -1.06
C ASP A 87 -17.91 -0.83 -0.93
N LEU A 88 -18.12 -0.26 0.26
CA LEU A 88 -17.82 1.13 0.57
C LEU A 88 -16.32 1.47 0.51
N SER A 89 -15.44 0.48 0.59
CA SER A 89 -13.98 0.64 0.47
C SER A 89 -13.49 0.68 -0.98
N ARG A 90 -14.25 0.14 -1.93
CA ARG A 90 -13.85 0.05 -3.35
C ARG A 90 -13.44 1.39 -3.97
N PRO A 91 -14.14 2.51 -3.74
CA PRO A 91 -13.75 3.81 -4.30
C PRO A 91 -12.34 4.23 -3.87
N GLN A 92 -11.94 3.93 -2.62
CA GLN A 92 -10.61 4.25 -2.12
C GLN A 92 -9.53 3.42 -2.81
N HIS A 93 -9.77 2.13 -3.03
CA HIS A 93 -8.85 1.25 -3.77
C HIS A 93 -8.65 1.71 -5.21
N LEU A 94 -9.75 2.11 -5.87
CA LEU A 94 -9.70 2.65 -7.22
C LEU A 94 -8.92 3.97 -7.29
N LEU A 95 -9.08 4.86 -6.31
CA LEU A 95 -8.32 6.10 -6.21
C LEU A 95 -6.82 5.83 -6.10
N ASN A 96 -6.41 4.88 -5.25
CA ASN A 96 -5.01 4.52 -5.06
C ASN A 96 -4.38 3.85 -6.30
N LEU A 97 -5.15 3.01 -6.99
CA LEU A 97 -4.75 2.47 -8.30
C LEU A 97 -4.58 3.60 -9.32
N GLY A 98 -5.53 4.54 -9.38
CA GLY A 98 -5.48 5.71 -10.24
C GLY A 98 -4.23 6.57 -10.01
N HIS A 99 -3.89 6.87 -8.75
CA HIS A 99 -2.66 7.58 -8.41
C HIS A 99 -1.40 6.85 -8.88
N SER A 100 -1.35 5.53 -8.72
CA SER A 100 -0.21 4.72 -9.15
C SER A 100 -0.09 4.67 -10.67
N LEU A 101 -1.21 4.58 -11.39
CA LEU A 101 -1.23 4.66 -12.85
C LEU A 101 -0.81 6.05 -13.35
N GLY A 102 -1.29 7.12 -12.72
CA GLY A 102 -0.90 8.49 -13.05
C GLY A 102 0.60 8.72 -12.90
N ARG A 103 1.22 8.21 -11.82
CA ARG A 103 2.68 8.24 -11.62
C ARG A 103 3.46 7.56 -12.76
N ARG A 104 2.90 6.52 -13.38
CA ARG A 104 3.52 5.79 -14.51
C ARG A 104 3.49 6.58 -15.81
N GLU A 105 2.50 7.45 -15.99
CA GLU A 105 2.37 8.26 -17.21
C GLU A 105 3.33 9.46 -17.24
N VAL A 106 3.80 9.91 -16.05
CA VAL A 106 4.71 11.05 -15.91
C VAL A 106 6.17 10.67 -15.62
N GLY A 107 6.46 9.39 -15.38
CA GLY A 107 7.81 8.87 -15.10
C GLY A 107 8.44 8.25 -16.33
#